data_AF-A0A8J8TFE8-F1
#
_entry.id   AF-A0A8J8TFE8-F1
#
_cell.length_a   1.000
_cell.length_b   1.000
_cell.length_c   1.000
_cell.angle_alpha   90.00
_cell.angle_beta   90.00
_cell.angle_gamma   90.00
#
_symmetry.space_group_name_H-M   'P 1'
#
loop_
_entity.id
_entity.type
_entity.pdbx_description
1 polymer ?
#
loop_
_entity_poly.entity_id
_entity_poly.type
_entity_poly.pdbx_seq_one_letter_code
_entity_poly.pdbx_strand_id
1 'polypeptide(L)'
;MPDSSLSELFGPTVDVLNYVYDHRNEEILKTRIQNDVLSTYVRLMEILDTLESKELIKIKKVYKKHIVSITQKGIKVVEKLREVSSLL
;
A
#
# COMPACT_ATOMS: atom_id res chain seq x y z
N MET A 1 -13.58 -5.10 5.47
CA MET A 1 -12.84 -4.22 6.39
C MET A 1 -11.41 -4.74 6.41
N PRO A 2 -10.39 -3.89 6.26
CA PRO A 2 -9.01 -4.34 6.44
C PRO A 2 -8.86 -4.99 7.82
N ASP A 3 -8.04 -6.04 7.93
CA ASP A 3 -7.70 -6.65 9.22
C ASP A 3 -7.21 -5.56 10.17
N SER A 4 -8.04 -5.21 11.16
CA SER A 4 -7.83 -4.04 12.02
C SER A 4 -6.59 -4.18 12.89
N SER A 5 -6.12 -5.41 13.12
CA SER A 5 -4.94 -5.73 13.93
C SER A 5 -3.64 -5.14 13.35
N LEU A 6 -3.44 -5.21 12.03
CA LEU A 6 -2.22 -4.70 11.39
C LEU A 6 -2.18 -3.18 11.33
N SER A 7 -3.33 -2.55 11.09
CA SER A 7 -3.48 -1.10 11.05
C SER A 7 -3.16 -0.47 12.41
N GLU A 8 -3.68 -1.06 13.49
CA GLU A 8 -3.43 -0.60 14.86
C GLU A 8 -1.96 -0.72 15.27
N LEU A 9 -1.27 -1.78 14.82
CA LEU A 9 0.12 -2.05 15.20
C LEU A 9 1.16 -1.25 14.40
N PHE A 10 0.93 -1.07 13.09
CA PHE A 10 1.94 -0.54 12.18
C PHE A 10 1.51 0.73 11.44
N GLY A 11 0.25 1.15 11.60
CA GLY A 11 -0.27 2.41 11.10
C GLY A 11 -0.51 2.45 9.58
N PRO A 12 -0.85 3.64 9.07
CA PRO A 12 -1.42 3.82 7.73
C PRO A 12 -0.47 3.45 6.57
N THR A 13 0.84 3.43 6.81
CA THR A 13 1.82 2.98 5.81
C THR A 13 1.61 1.51 5.46
N VAL A 14 1.32 0.67 6.47
CA VAL A 14 1.05 -0.75 6.28
C VAL A 14 -0.32 -0.96 5.64
N ASP A 15 -1.31 -0.12 5.94
CA ASP A 15 -2.62 -0.19 5.29
C ASP A 15 -2.53 0.06 3.79
N VAL A 16 -1.80 1.10 3.37
CA VAL A 16 -1.58 1.37 1.95
C VAL A 16 -0.82 0.22 1.30
N LEU A 17 0.23 -0.31 1.94
CA LEU A 17 1.01 -1.40 1.36
C LEU A 17 0.19 -2.69 1.23
N ASN A 18 -0.62 -3.04 2.23
CA ASN A 18 -1.55 -4.17 2.19
C ASN A 18 -2.60 -3.99 1.09
N TYR A 19 -3.19 -2.81 0.99
CA TYR A 19 -4.18 -2.53 -0.05
C TYR A 19 -3.60 -2.77 -1.45
N VAL A 20 -2.37 -2.29 -1.72
CA VAL A 20 -1.70 -2.51 -3.00
C VAL A 20 -1.38 -4.00 -3.22
N TYR A 21 -1.04 -4.74 -2.16
CA TYR A 21 -0.84 -6.19 -2.23
C TYR A 21 -2.12 -6.95 -2.58
N ASP A 22 -3.23 -6.63 -1.93
CA ASP A 22 -4.50 -7.33 -2.12
C ASP A 22 -5.07 -7.11 -3.53
N HIS A 23 -4.80 -5.95 -4.13
CA HIS A 23 -5.22 -5.58 -5.48
C HIS A 23 -4.13 -5.73 -6.54
N ARG A 24 -3.05 -6.48 -6.26
CA ARG A 24 -1.85 -6.56 -7.13
C ARG A 24 -2.10 -7.08 -8.56
N ASN A 25 -3.25 -7.69 -8.81
CA ASN A 25 -3.65 -8.19 -10.13
C ASN A 25 -4.49 -7.16 -10.92
N GLU A 26 -4.67 -5.95 -10.39
CA GLU A 26 -5.51 -4.89 -10.97
C GLU A 26 -4.68 -3.64 -11.30
N GLU A 27 -5.23 -2.75 -12.14
CA GLU A 27 -4.72 -1.40 -12.29
C GLU A 27 -5.16 -0.55 -11.09
N ILE A 28 -4.22 -0.17 -10.23
CA ILE A 28 -4.52 0.61 -9.03
C ILE A 28 -4.22 2.09 -9.27
N LEU A 29 -5.24 2.93 -9.28
CA LEU A 29 -5.08 4.38 -9.35
C LEU A 29 -4.85 4.97 -7.96
N LYS A 30 -3.99 5.99 -7.85
CA LYS A 30 -3.78 6.74 -6.58
C LYS A 30 -5.10 7.22 -5.96
N THR A 31 -6.04 7.68 -6.77
CA THR A 31 -7.36 8.14 -6.32
C THR A 31 -8.21 7.03 -5.71
N ARG A 32 -8.02 5.79 -6.17
CA ARG A 32 -8.72 4.63 -5.60
C ARG A 32 -8.19 4.32 -4.20
N ILE A 33 -6.86 4.32 -4.02
CA ILE A 33 -6.22 4.17 -2.70
C ILE A 33 -6.68 5.26 -1.74
N GLN A 34 -6.78 6.51 -2.22
CA GLN A 34 -7.28 7.63 -1.41
C GLN A 34 -8.70 7.37 -0.90
N ASN A 35 -9.60 6.95 -1.77
CA ASN A 35 -10.99 6.73 -1.40
C ASN A 35 -11.15 5.52 -0.46
N ASP A 36 -10.37 4.47 -0.67
CA ASP A 36 -10.57 3.18 -0.01
C ASP A 36 -9.80 3.05 1.31
N VAL A 37 -8.70 3.79 1.49
CA VAL A 37 -7.77 3.62 2.63
C VAL A 37 -7.51 4.92 3.39
N LEU A 38 -7.23 6.02 2.67
CA LEU A 38 -6.77 7.28 3.28
C LEU A 38 -7.36 8.49 2.58
N SER A 39 -8.39 9.11 3.19
CA SER A 39 -9.10 10.25 2.62
C SER A 39 -8.20 11.47 2.35
N THR A 40 -7.13 11.65 3.15
CA THR A 40 -6.21 12.79 3.03
C THR A 40 -5.15 12.58 1.95
N TYR A 41 -5.28 13.31 0.83
CA TYR A 41 -4.37 13.22 -0.31
C TYR A 41 -2.90 13.50 0.03
N VAL A 42 -2.63 14.54 0.84
CA VAL A 42 -1.24 14.91 1.22
C VAL A 42 -0.57 13.76 1.95
N ARG A 43 -1.25 13.18 2.94
CA ARG A 43 -0.72 12.08 3.73
C ARG A 43 -0.53 10.81 2.90
N LEU A 44 -1.46 10.53 1.99
CA LEU A 44 -1.31 9.42 1.04
C LEU A 44 -0.06 9.61 0.16
N MET A 45 0.19 10.82 -0.34
CA MET A 45 1.37 11.09 -1.17
C MET A 45 2.68 10.85 -0.40
N GLU A 46 2.80 11.32 0.84
CA GLU A 46 3.97 11.04 1.70
C GLU A 46 4.22 9.54 1.89
N ILE A 47 3.14 8.77 2.10
CA ILE A 47 3.22 7.31 2.26
C ILE A 47 3.65 6.64 0.95
N LEU A 48 3.05 7.03 -0.18
CA LEU A 48 3.40 6.48 -1.48
C LEU A 48 4.87 6.78 -1.85
N ASP A 49 5.33 8.00 -1.59
CA ASP A 49 6.73 8.40 -1.82
C ASP A 49 7.67 7.60 -0.91
N THR A 50 7.29 7.38 0.36
CA THR A 50 8.04 6.54 1.28
C THR A 50 8.14 5.10 0.78
N LEU A 51 7.01 4.48 0.41
CA LEU A 51 6.97 3.10 -0.08
C LEU A 51 7.74 2.92 -1.39
N GLU A 52 7.67 3.90 -2.29
CA GLU A 52 8.43 3.90 -3.55
C GLU A 52 9.94 4.06 -3.30
N SER A 53 10.35 4.98 -2.41
CA SER A 53 11.77 5.15 -2.04
C SER A 53 12.39 3.92 -1.38
N LYS A 54 11.56 3.08 -0.73
CA LYS A 54 11.96 1.78 -0.17
C LYS A 54 11.85 0.64 -1.17
N GLU A 55 11.47 0.94 -2.42
CA GLU A 55 11.28 -0.02 -3.52
C GLU A 55 10.21 -1.07 -3.24
N LEU A 56 9.23 -0.76 -2.39
CA LEU A 56 8.13 -1.67 -2.04
C LEU A 56 6.98 -1.59 -3.05
N ILE A 57 6.81 -0.41 -3.65
CA ILE A 57 5.87 -0.17 -4.75
C ILE A 57 6.59 0.51 -5.92
N LYS A 58 5.92 0.58 -7.07
CA LYS A 58 6.30 1.39 -8.23
C LYS A 58 5.11 2.23 -8.66
N ILE A 59 5.37 3.51 -8.95
CA ILE A 59 4.38 4.44 -9.46
C ILE A 59 4.71 4.75 -10.91
N LYS A 60 3.85 4.32 -11.83
CA LYS A 60 3.95 4.65 -13.26
C LYS A 60 2.97 5.75 -13.61
N LYS A 61 3.45 6.78 -14.31
CA LYS A 61 2.59 7.80 -14.90
C LYS A 61 2.20 7.36 -16.31
N VAL A 62 0.91 7.14 -16.54
CA VAL A 62 0.33 6.78 -17.83
C VAL A 62 -0.70 7.84 -18.19
N TYR A 63 -0.39 8.67 -19.18
CA TYR A 63 -1.11 9.91 -19.48
C TYR A 63 -1.26 10.82 -18.23
N LYS A 64 -2.51 11.06 -17.79
CA LYS A 64 -2.85 11.85 -16.60
C LYS A 64 -3.09 10.97 -15.35
N LYS A 65 -2.90 9.66 -15.46
CA LYS A 65 -3.14 8.70 -14.37
C LYS A 65 -1.82 8.27 -13.73
N HIS A 66 -1.85 8.06 -12.41
CA HIS A 66 -0.76 7.46 -11.67
C HIS A 66 -1.18 6.05 -11.25
N ILE A 67 -0.55 5.04 -11.85
CA ILE A 67 -0.78 3.62 -11.60
C ILE A 67 0.23 3.15 -10.56
N VAL A 68 -0.27 2.55 -9.48
CA VAL A 68 0.52 1.99 -8.39
C VAL A 68 0.57 0.48 -8.56
N SER A 69 1.75 -0.10 -8.38
CA SER A 69 1.96 -1.56 -8.44
C SER A 69 2.92 -1.99 -7.34
N ILE A 70 2.71 -3.18 -6.77
CA ILE A 70 3.63 -3.73 -5.76
C ILE A 70 4.86 -4.36 -6.41
N THR A 71 6.02 -4.25 -5.76
CA THR A 71 7.24 -4.96 -6.19
C THR A 71 7.32 -6.34 -5.53
N GLN A 72 8.24 -7.18 -6.03
CA GLN A 72 8.57 -8.44 -5.36
C GLN A 72 9.09 -8.24 -3.93
N LYS A 73 9.78 -7.12 -3.66
CA LYS A 73 10.23 -6.75 -2.31
C LYS A 73 9.04 -6.40 -1.43
N GLY A 74 8.09 -5.61 -1.93
CA GLY A 74 6.85 -5.27 -1.24
C GLY A 74 6.02 -6.50 -0.88
N ILE A 75 5.88 -7.45 -1.82
CA ILE A 75 5.20 -8.74 -1.61
C ILE A 75 5.79 -9.47 -0.40
N LYS A 76 7.11 -9.68 -0.38
CA LYS A 76 7.80 -10.37 0.72
C LYS A 76 7.64 -9.67 2.06
N VAL A 77 7.61 -8.34 2.07
CA VAL A 77 7.39 -7.56 3.31
C VAL A 77 5.98 -7.78 3.84
N VAL A 78 4.95 -7.72 2.97
CA VAL A 78 3.57 -7.96 3.38
C VAL A 78 3.37 -9.38 3.90
N GLU A 79 3.93 -10.38 3.22
CA GLU A 79 3.86 -11.78 3.66
C GLU A 79 4.45 -11.97 5.06
N LYS A 80 5.63 -11.38 5.32
CA LYS A 80 6.24 -11.42 6.66
C LYS A 80 5.44 -10.66 7.72
N LEU A 81 4.86 -9.51 7.38
CA LEU A 81 4.02 -8.74 8.31
C LEU A 81 2.79 -9.56 8.73
N ARG A 82 2.15 -10.25 7.78
CA ARG A 82 1.00 -11.12 8.05
C ARG A 82 1.39 -12.35 8.88
N GLU A 83 2.56 -12.93 8.62
CA GLU A 83 3.12 -14.01 9.44
C GLU A 83 3.36 -13.57 10.88
N VAL A 84 3.95 -12.38 11.10
CA VAL A 84 4.15 -11.85 12.46
C VAL A 84 2.81 -11.54 13.14
N SER A 85 1.84 -11.01 12.41
CA SER A 85 0.53 -10.67 12.98
C SER A 85 -0.31 -11.89 13.36
N SER A 86 -0.10 -13.06 12.76
CA SER A 86 -0.80 -14.29 13.16
C SER A 86 -0.20 -14.95 14.40
N LEU A 87 0.99 -14.50 14.84
CA LEU A 87 1.68 -14.96 16.04
C LEU A 87 1.39 -14.09 17.27
N LEU A 88 0.75 -12.94 17.10
CA LEU A 88 0.32 -12.01 18.14
C LEU A 88 -1.13 -12.26 18.54
#